data_AF-A0A8J2JUI4-F1
#
_entry.id   AF-A0A8J2JUI4-F1
#
_cell.length_a   1.000
_cell.length_b   1.000
_cell.length_c   1.000
_cell.angle_alpha   90.00
_cell.angle_beta   90.00
_cell.angle_gamma   90.00
#
_symmetry.space_group_name_H-M   'P 1'
#
loop_
_entity.id
_entity.type
_entity.pdbx_description
1 polymer ?
#
loop_
_entity_poly.entity_id
_entity_poly.type
_entity_poly.pdbx_seq_one_letter_code
_entity_poly.pdbx_strand_id
1 'polypeptide(L)'
;MEANITKDLLEATLNTKIIRFQVESGLKINDEFTSPILSVDVWTQSGPNPLSLFIKFQSPNARQTYLDMNKSFETELRVYDTLVPEFEKFQEELRVTKIVPPFPQFFGGSYHPSDKKNSDLNNLLVLKDLHKQGGFRLRDKFLGLDLDHYKLVIEGQAQLHAISWAYKYTRGLKNFHDNFPFLKMVHDEDMETILDILDKECHYTCENIVQDDYEAVKALKYLSSVAPSVMGLYFTTDCLPGSVPHTKDTILKRPVESVENEEPWTAVCHGACWTNSMLFRYDEVTGKPIQVVFVDLQLTREGDPFTDVTYTLYCGTTREFRTKHLTSMLNLYFDTFTQICKHFSVPCYPGWSWEEFKRRFHRAKIYGARTVKTLPVCLKTHCHSQQVVNLEESGDSRNENVDNDEGDEFSELVKSLTKRAVIHPALRERLTGALQEFIDDGII
;
A
#
# COMPACT_ATOMS: atom_id res chain seq x y z
N MET A 1 9.26 -11.65 22.71
CA MET A 1 8.68 -13.01 22.66
C MET A 1 9.05 -13.60 21.29
N GLU A 2 9.93 -14.60 21.22
CA GLU A 2 10.29 -15.22 19.93
C GLU A 2 9.10 -16.03 19.39
N ALA A 3 8.72 -15.80 18.13
CA ALA A 3 7.65 -16.54 17.48
C ALA A 3 8.04 -18.02 17.33
N ASN A 4 7.54 -18.89 18.22
CA ASN A 4 7.83 -20.32 18.17
C ASN A 4 6.98 -21.01 17.09
N ILE A 5 7.52 -21.12 15.88
CA ILE A 5 6.93 -21.96 14.83
C ILE A 5 7.04 -23.44 15.23
N THR A 6 5.90 -24.12 15.30
CA THR A 6 5.83 -25.56 15.58
C THR A 6 5.47 -26.33 14.33
N LYS A 7 5.79 -27.63 14.33
CA LYS A 7 5.37 -28.55 13.27
C LYS A 7 3.85 -28.60 13.15
N ASP A 8 3.14 -28.71 14.27
CA ASP A 8 1.67 -28.81 14.30
C ASP A 8 1.00 -27.57 13.69
N LEU A 9 1.54 -26.38 13.97
CA LEU A 9 1.08 -25.14 13.36
C LEU A 9 1.23 -25.19 11.84
N LEU A 10 2.42 -25.55 11.34
CA LEU A 10 2.67 -25.64 9.91
C LEU A 10 1.83 -26.73 9.24
N GLU A 11 1.65 -27.89 9.87
CA GLU A 11 0.81 -28.98 9.34
C GLU A 11 -0.66 -28.57 9.28
N ALA A 12 -1.17 -27.87 10.30
CA ALA A 12 -2.52 -27.33 10.33
C ALA A 12 -2.73 -26.24 9.27
N THR A 13 -1.78 -25.31 9.12
CA THR A 13 -1.88 -24.21 8.15
C THR A 13 -1.76 -24.69 6.71
N LEU A 14 -0.80 -25.59 6.41
CA LEU A 14 -0.55 -26.09 5.06
C LEU A 14 -1.47 -27.25 4.66
N ASN A 15 -2.25 -27.79 5.61
CA ASN A 15 -3.08 -28.98 5.45
C ASN A 15 -2.29 -30.17 4.85
N THR A 16 -1.07 -30.39 5.33
CA THR A 16 -0.18 -31.45 4.83
C THR A 16 0.76 -31.95 5.91
N LYS A 17 1.18 -33.22 5.83
CA LYS A 17 2.17 -33.78 6.77
C LYS A 17 3.57 -33.29 6.44
N ILE A 18 4.26 -32.82 7.47
CA ILE A 18 5.62 -32.29 7.39
C ILE A 18 6.59 -33.34 7.89
N ILE A 19 7.64 -33.60 7.12
CA ILE A 19 8.72 -34.51 7.52
C ILE A 19 9.66 -33.75 8.48
N ARG A 20 10.11 -32.58 8.05
CA ARG A 20 10.97 -31.65 8.79
C ARG A 20 10.75 -30.23 8.27
N PHE A 21 11.08 -29.25 9.10
CA PHE A 21 11.15 -27.86 8.70
C PHE A 21 12.43 -27.23 9.25
N GLN A 22 12.89 -26.17 8.60
CA GLN A 22 14.03 -25.38 9.04
C GLN A 22 13.60 -23.91 9.04
N VAL A 23 13.70 -23.28 10.20
CA VAL A 23 13.51 -21.84 10.33
C VAL A 23 14.85 -21.19 10.07
N GLU A 24 14.89 -20.32 9.09
CA GLU A 24 15.96 -19.34 8.96
C GLU A 24 15.44 -18.02 9.52
N SER A 25 16.30 -17.26 10.20
CA SER A 25 15.98 -15.86 10.44
C SER A 25 15.83 -15.23 9.05
N GLY A 26 14.58 -15.03 8.63
CA GLY A 26 14.28 -14.25 7.43
C GLY A 26 14.99 -12.92 7.57
N LEU A 27 15.52 -12.39 6.45
CA LEU A 27 16.21 -11.08 6.34
C LEU A 27 16.21 -10.34 7.68
N LYS A 28 17.32 -10.43 8.44
CA LYS A 28 17.52 -9.85 9.77
C LYS A 28 16.52 -8.72 10.00
N ILE A 29 15.73 -8.79 11.07
CA ILE A 29 14.85 -7.74 11.60
C ILE A 29 15.45 -6.37 11.26
N ASN A 30 15.13 -5.89 10.07
CA ASN A 30 15.48 -4.59 9.58
C ASN A 30 14.14 -3.90 9.75
N ASP A 31 14.13 -2.78 10.46
CA ASP A 31 12.93 -2.06 10.91
C ASP A 31 11.93 -1.66 9.79
N GLU A 32 12.11 -2.13 8.56
CA GLU A 32 11.25 -1.90 7.39
C GLU A 32 9.93 -2.66 7.47
N PHE A 33 9.92 -3.87 8.01
CA PHE A 33 8.71 -4.69 8.06
C PHE A 33 7.92 -4.43 9.34
N THR A 34 6.62 -4.22 9.18
CA THR A 34 5.66 -3.85 10.25
C THR A 34 5.38 -4.97 11.25
N SER A 35 5.83 -6.19 10.92
CA SER A 35 5.41 -7.46 11.51
C SER A 35 6.62 -8.40 11.61
N PRO A 36 6.76 -9.22 12.69
CA PRO A 36 7.77 -10.27 12.75
C PRO A 36 7.61 -11.22 11.56
N ILE A 37 8.72 -11.50 10.86
CA ILE A 37 8.74 -12.32 9.66
C ILE A 37 9.77 -13.44 9.83
N LEU A 38 9.38 -14.65 9.40
CA LEU A 38 10.26 -15.81 9.34
C LEU A 38 10.30 -16.39 7.93
N SER A 39 11.51 -16.80 7.49
CA SER A 39 11.67 -17.65 6.30
C SER A 39 11.76 -19.09 6.77
N VAL A 40 10.91 -19.96 6.25
CA VAL A 40 10.81 -21.36 6.68
C VAL A 40 10.84 -22.28 5.48
N ASP A 41 11.80 -23.19 5.45
CA ASP A 41 11.83 -24.28 4.47
C ASP A 41 11.13 -25.51 5.05
N VAL A 42 10.12 -26.02 4.35
CA VAL A 42 9.28 -27.15 4.77
C VAL A 42 9.44 -28.31 3.80
N TRP A 43 9.83 -29.48 4.31
CA TRP A 43 9.89 -30.71 3.53
C TRP A 43 8.65 -31.56 3.79
N THR A 44 7.88 -31.82 2.74
CA THR A 44 6.68 -32.66 2.77
C THR A 44 6.97 -34.01 2.12
N GLN A 45 5.99 -34.91 2.12
CA GLN A 45 6.07 -36.19 1.39
C GLN A 45 6.07 -36.04 -0.14
N SER A 46 5.83 -34.82 -0.65
CA SER A 46 5.67 -34.54 -2.08
C SER A 46 6.98 -34.55 -2.87
N GLY A 47 8.15 -34.52 -2.21
CA GLY A 47 9.44 -34.59 -2.89
C GLY A 47 10.64 -34.18 -2.02
N PRO A 48 11.87 -34.25 -2.57
CA PRO A 48 13.10 -33.95 -1.83
C PRO A 48 13.36 -32.45 -1.65
N ASN A 49 12.71 -31.60 -2.45
CA ASN A 49 12.90 -30.15 -2.43
C ASN A 49 11.99 -29.50 -1.38
N PRO A 50 12.48 -28.52 -0.60
CA PRO A 50 11.64 -27.80 0.34
C PRO A 50 10.65 -26.88 -0.39
N LEU A 51 9.52 -26.67 0.27
CA LEU A 51 8.67 -25.51 0.06
C LEU A 51 9.20 -24.36 0.92
N SER A 52 9.64 -23.27 0.28
CA SER A 52 10.15 -22.09 0.98
C SER A 52 9.02 -21.11 1.24
N LEU A 53 8.77 -20.83 2.51
CA LEU A 53 7.66 -20.06 3.01
C LEU A 53 8.13 -18.79 3.69
N PHE A 54 7.34 -17.74 3.52
CA PHE A 54 7.46 -16.46 4.20
C PHE A 54 6.27 -16.34 5.17
N ILE A 55 6.55 -16.30 6.47
CA ILE A 55 5.52 -16.31 7.52
C ILE A 55 5.55 -14.98 8.25
N LYS A 56 4.45 -14.23 8.15
CA LYS A 56 4.23 -12.94 8.78
C LYS A 56 3.30 -13.11 9.98
N PHE A 57 3.69 -12.59 11.14
CA PHE A 57 2.88 -12.61 12.36
C PHE A 57 2.33 -11.22 12.65
N GLN A 58 1.14 -11.14 13.24
CA GLN A 58 0.68 -9.87 13.80
C GLN A 58 1.62 -9.45 14.94
N SER A 59 2.18 -8.24 14.86
CA SER A 59 3.09 -7.73 15.89
C SER A 59 2.32 -7.23 17.12
N PRO A 60 2.87 -7.34 18.34
CA PRO A 60 2.30 -6.66 19.51
C PRO A 60 2.78 -5.19 19.65
N ASN A 61 3.31 -4.57 18.59
CA ASN A 61 3.96 -3.25 18.69
C ASN A 61 2.94 -2.11 18.53
N ALA A 62 3.24 -0.91 19.06
CA ALA A 62 2.34 0.25 19.00
C ALA A 62 1.88 0.61 17.56
N ARG A 63 2.74 0.36 16.55
CA ARG A 63 2.37 0.52 15.14
C ARG A 63 1.31 -0.48 14.68
N GLN A 64 1.41 -1.72 15.13
CA GLN A 64 0.46 -2.77 14.83
C GLN A 64 -0.83 -2.57 15.63
N THR A 65 -0.78 -2.08 16.87
CA THR A 65 -2.00 -1.64 17.59
C THR A 65 -2.79 -0.62 16.75
N TYR A 66 -2.13 0.35 16.13
CA TYR A 66 -2.76 1.25 15.15
C TYR A 66 -3.30 0.54 13.90
N LEU A 67 -2.49 -0.31 13.27
CA LEU A 67 -2.94 -1.06 12.09
C LEU A 67 -4.11 -1.99 12.42
N ASP A 68 -4.18 -2.48 13.65
CA ASP A 68 -5.23 -3.36 14.16
C ASP A 68 -6.54 -2.62 14.43
N MET A 69 -6.49 -1.32 14.76
CA MET A 69 -7.69 -0.45 14.76
C MET A 69 -8.37 -0.45 13.39
N ASN A 70 -7.59 -0.56 12.30
CA ASN A 70 -8.09 -0.70 10.93
C ASN A 70 -8.33 -2.14 10.47
N LYS A 71 -8.14 -3.12 11.37
CA LYS A 71 -8.15 -4.54 11.01
C LYS A 71 -7.18 -4.87 9.87
N SER A 72 -6.07 -4.13 9.74
CA SER A 72 -5.19 -4.20 8.56
C SER A 72 -4.59 -5.59 8.34
N PHE A 73 -4.30 -6.32 9.43
CA PHE A 73 -3.86 -7.71 9.34
C PHE A 73 -4.98 -8.64 8.83
N GLU A 74 -6.21 -8.45 9.32
CA GLU A 74 -7.39 -9.16 8.79
C GLU A 74 -7.56 -8.85 7.30
N THR A 75 -7.51 -7.58 6.90
CA THR A 75 -7.60 -7.16 5.51
C THR A 75 -6.57 -7.85 4.64
N GLU A 76 -5.29 -7.85 5.05
CA GLU A 76 -4.23 -8.52 4.29
C GLU A 76 -4.52 -10.02 4.14
N LEU A 77 -4.88 -10.71 5.23
CA LEU A 77 -5.26 -12.12 5.18
C LEU A 77 -6.46 -12.36 4.25
N ARG A 78 -7.49 -11.54 4.34
CA ARG A 78 -8.74 -11.68 3.56
C ARG A 78 -8.57 -11.43 2.08
N VAL A 79 -7.60 -10.60 1.70
CA VAL A 79 -7.23 -10.47 0.29
C VAL A 79 -6.71 -11.81 -0.25
N TYR A 80 -5.85 -12.50 0.50
CA TYR A 80 -5.29 -13.79 0.07
C TYR A 80 -6.25 -14.98 0.20
N ASP A 81 -7.00 -15.07 1.30
CA ASP A 81 -7.83 -16.25 1.60
C ASP A 81 -9.23 -16.21 0.95
N THR A 82 -9.70 -15.02 0.58
CA THR A 82 -11.08 -14.80 0.09
C THR A 82 -11.09 -14.11 -1.27
N LEU A 83 -10.49 -12.93 -1.40
CA LEU A 83 -10.60 -12.13 -2.63
C LEU A 83 -9.89 -12.79 -3.83
N VAL A 84 -8.63 -13.19 -3.65
CA VAL A 84 -7.83 -13.80 -4.72
C VAL A 84 -8.48 -15.09 -5.23
N PRO A 85 -8.88 -16.06 -4.39
CA PRO A 85 -9.59 -17.26 -4.84
C PRO A 85 -10.90 -16.96 -5.58
N GLU A 86 -11.66 -15.94 -5.15
CA GLU A 86 -12.90 -15.57 -5.84
C GLU A 86 -12.62 -14.95 -7.22
N PHE A 87 -11.54 -14.18 -7.38
CA PHE A 87 -11.09 -13.72 -8.70
C PHE A 87 -10.59 -14.86 -9.59
N GLU A 88 -9.92 -15.87 -9.03
CA GLU A 88 -9.52 -17.06 -9.79
C GLU A 88 -10.73 -17.85 -10.27
N LYS A 89 -11.68 -18.13 -9.38
CA LYS A 89 -12.94 -18.80 -9.70
C LYS A 89 -13.77 -18.04 -10.73
N PHE A 90 -13.87 -16.72 -10.58
CA PHE A 90 -14.54 -15.85 -11.55
C PHE A 90 -13.96 -16.00 -12.96
N GLN A 91 -12.64 -16.06 -13.08
CA GLN A 91 -11.97 -16.25 -14.37
C GLN A 91 -12.22 -17.64 -14.97
N GLU A 92 -12.24 -18.67 -14.13
CA GLU A 92 -12.56 -20.05 -14.54
C GLU A 92 -14.00 -20.17 -15.04
N GLU A 93 -14.96 -19.55 -14.35
CA GLU A 93 -16.38 -19.52 -14.74
C GLU A 93 -16.58 -18.90 -16.12
N LEU A 94 -15.86 -17.81 -16.41
CA LEU A 94 -15.90 -17.13 -17.70
C LEU A 94 -15.05 -17.80 -18.77
N ARG A 95 -14.27 -18.82 -18.41
CA ARG A 95 -13.34 -19.54 -19.30
C ARG A 95 -12.36 -18.62 -20.03
N VAL A 96 -11.95 -17.55 -19.37
CA VAL A 96 -10.97 -16.60 -19.89
C VAL A 96 -9.55 -17.03 -19.53
N THR A 97 -8.55 -16.60 -20.30
CA THR A 97 -7.15 -16.81 -19.91
C THR A 97 -6.90 -16.13 -18.57
N LYS A 98 -6.30 -16.87 -17.63
CA LYS A 98 -6.05 -16.41 -16.26
C LYS A 98 -5.12 -15.20 -16.25
N ILE A 99 -5.64 -14.07 -15.80
CA ILE A 99 -4.91 -12.91 -15.31
C ILE A 99 -4.65 -13.16 -13.83
N VAL A 100 -3.38 -13.33 -13.50
CA VAL A 100 -2.96 -13.53 -12.11
C VAL A 100 -2.70 -12.15 -11.52
N PRO A 101 -3.46 -11.71 -10.50
CA PRO A 101 -3.09 -10.51 -9.76
C PRO A 101 -1.65 -10.63 -9.29
N PRO A 102 -0.87 -9.53 -9.27
CA PRO A 102 0.56 -9.59 -8.97
C PRO A 102 0.80 -9.78 -7.47
N PHE A 103 0.30 -10.87 -6.86
CA PHE A 103 0.44 -11.17 -5.44
C PHE A 103 1.22 -12.48 -5.24
N PRO A 104 1.91 -12.64 -4.09
CA PRO A 104 2.50 -13.91 -3.69
C PRO A 104 1.46 -15.02 -3.62
N GLN A 105 1.92 -16.24 -3.87
CA GLN A 105 1.08 -17.42 -3.61
C GLN A 105 0.85 -17.56 -2.10
N PHE A 106 -0.41 -17.70 -1.72
CA PHE A 106 -0.86 -17.96 -0.36
C PHE A 106 -0.90 -19.46 -0.07
N PHE A 107 -0.47 -19.83 1.14
CA PHE A 107 -0.46 -21.22 1.61
C PHE A 107 -1.34 -21.46 2.83
N GLY A 108 -1.75 -20.40 3.53
CA GLY A 108 -2.63 -20.49 4.69
C GLY A 108 -2.38 -19.36 5.69
N GLY A 109 -3.30 -19.20 6.63
CA GLY A 109 -3.22 -18.17 7.66
C GLY A 109 -4.36 -18.27 8.64
N SER A 110 -4.28 -17.49 9.70
CA SER A 110 -5.31 -17.44 10.74
C SER A 110 -5.44 -16.02 11.28
N TYR A 111 -6.67 -15.69 11.64
CA TYR A 111 -7.00 -14.44 12.30
C TYR A 111 -8.05 -14.70 13.37
N HIS A 112 -7.71 -14.31 14.59
CA HIS A 112 -8.50 -14.36 15.80
C HIS A 112 -8.65 -12.92 16.28
N PRO A 113 -9.87 -12.36 16.29
CA PRO A 113 -10.12 -11.05 16.87
C PRO A 113 -9.60 -11.05 18.31
N SER A 114 -8.75 -10.09 18.65
CA SER A 114 -8.12 -10.01 19.96
C SER A 114 -9.15 -9.67 21.05
N ASP A 115 -9.38 -10.59 22.00
CA ASP A 115 -9.66 -10.16 23.37
C ASP A 115 -8.34 -9.60 23.90
N LYS A 116 -8.32 -8.33 24.33
CA LYS A 116 -7.16 -7.45 24.63
C LYS A 116 -6.06 -8.01 25.59
N LYS A 117 -6.02 -9.30 25.93
CA LYS A 117 -5.11 -9.88 26.93
C LYS A 117 -4.25 -11.07 26.50
N ASN A 118 -4.51 -11.72 25.37
CA ASN A 118 -3.64 -12.81 24.89
C ASN A 118 -3.15 -12.55 23.46
N SER A 119 -2.04 -11.81 23.34
CA SER A 119 -1.26 -11.68 22.11
C SER A 119 -0.50 -12.98 21.82
N ASP A 120 -1.22 -14.07 21.61
CA ASP A 120 -0.60 -15.31 21.19
C ASP A 120 -0.41 -15.25 19.67
N LEU A 121 0.66 -15.87 19.18
CA LEU A 121 1.12 -16.01 17.79
C LEU A 121 0.11 -16.72 16.84
N ASN A 122 -1.18 -16.65 17.17
CA ASN A 122 -2.29 -17.27 16.48
C ASN A 122 -2.71 -16.49 15.23
N ASN A 123 -2.28 -15.23 15.09
CA ASN A 123 -2.54 -14.42 13.90
C ASN A 123 -1.32 -14.43 12.98
N LEU A 124 -1.43 -15.16 11.88
CA LEU A 124 -0.33 -15.42 10.96
C LEU A 124 -0.80 -15.47 9.50
N LEU A 125 0.13 -15.19 8.61
CA LEU A 125 -0.04 -15.22 7.17
C LEU A 125 1.16 -15.96 6.55
N VAL A 126 0.89 -17.05 5.83
CA VAL A 126 1.91 -17.88 5.17
C VAL A 126 1.85 -17.68 3.66
N LEU A 127 2.92 -17.12 3.12
CA LEU A 127 3.10 -16.83 1.70
C LEU A 127 4.30 -17.60 1.15
N LYS A 128 4.43 -17.65 -0.17
CA LYS A 128 5.65 -18.11 -0.83
C LYS A 128 6.83 -17.19 -0.51
N ASP A 129 7.98 -17.77 -0.18
CA ASP A 129 9.24 -17.01 -0.10
C ASP A 129 9.77 -16.72 -1.51
N LEU A 130 9.45 -15.54 -2.03
CA LEU A 130 9.84 -15.11 -3.38
C LEU A 130 11.34 -14.80 -3.51
N HIS A 131 12.04 -14.54 -2.40
CA HIS A 131 13.48 -14.32 -2.42
C HIS A 131 14.22 -15.63 -2.68
N LYS A 132 13.87 -16.68 -1.93
CA LYS A 132 14.43 -18.03 -2.13
C LYS A 132 13.93 -18.70 -3.42
N GLN A 133 12.67 -18.46 -3.78
CA GLN A 133 12.05 -19.06 -4.95
C GLN A 133 11.67 -18.04 -6.01
N GLY A 134 12.41 -18.03 -7.12
CA GLY A 134 12.16 -17.16 -8.25
C GLY A 134 13.06 -15.93 -8.32
N GLY A 135 13.99 -15.76 -7.38
CA GLY A 135 15.03 -14.72 -7.46
C GLY A 135 14.48 -13.30 -7.37
N PHE A 136 13.33 -13.11 -6.72
CA PHE A 136 12.74 -11.80 -6.55
C PHE A 136 13.53 -10.98 -5.52
N ARG A 137 13.65 -9.68 -5.76
CA ARG A 137 14.40 -8.76 -4.90
C ARG A 137 13.65 -7.45 -4.71
N LEU A 138 13.75 -6.91 -3.50
CA LEU A 138 13.37 -5.53 -3.22
C LEU A 138 14.35 -4.57 -3.89
N ARG A 139 13.88 -3.35 -4.13
CA ARG A 139 14.71 -2.25 -4.63
C ARG A 139 14.97 -1.24 -3.52
N ASP A 140 16.12 -0.58 -3.63
CA ASP A 140 16.45 0.51 -2.72
C ASP A 140 15.46 1.68 -2.92
N LYS A 141 14.68 1.94 -1.87
CA LYS A 141 13.68 3.02 -1.84
C LYS A 141 14.27 4.41 -2.06
N PHE A 142 15.54 4.61 -1.73
CA PHE A 142 16.23 5.89 -1.91
C PHE A 142 16.62 6.13 -3.35
N LEU A 143 17.01 5.07 -4.07
CA LEU A 143 17.32 5.14 -5.51
C LEU A 143 16.07 5.26 -6.37
N GLY A 144 14.95 4.69 -5.90
CA GLY A 144 13.72 4.63 -6.69
C GLY A 144 13.79 3.58 -7.80
N LEU A 145 12.79 3.62 -8.69
CA LEU A 145 12.63 2.67 -9.77
C LEU A 145 12.89 3.35 -11.12
N ASP A 146 13.43 2.61 -12.08
CA ASP A 146 13.56 3.09 -13.47
C ASP A 146 12.27 2.84 -14.28
N LEU A 147 12.25 3.27 -15.54
CA LEU A 147 11.09 3.16 -16.41
C LEU A 147 10.63 1.71 -16.64
N ASP A 148 11.56 0.76 -16.77
CA ASP A 148 11.20 -0.62 -17.06
C ASP A 148 10.53 -1.27 -15.82
N HIS A 149 10.95 -0.89 -14.61
CA HIS A 149 10.24 -1.27 -13.38
C HIS A 149 8.86 -0.63 -13.30
N TYR A 150 8.75 0.68 -13.58
CA TYR A 150 7.47 1.38 -13.49
C TYR A 150 6.44 0.87 -14.50
N LYS A 151 6.85 0.42 -15.69
CA LYS A 151 5.94 -0.23 -16.64
C LYS A 151 5.28 -1.45 -16.01
N LEU A 152 6.04 -2.33 -15.37
CA LEU A 152 5.51 -3.52 -14.70
C LEU A 152 4.57 -3.14 -13.54
N VAL A 153 4.93 -2.13 -12.76
CA VAL A 153 4.10 -1.64 -11.63
C VAL A 153 2.76 -1.10 -12.14
N ILE A 154 2.79 -0.23 -13.14
CA ILE A 154 1.58 0.39 -13.69
C ILE A 154 0.70 -0.65 -14.39
N GLU A 155 1.31 -1.61 -15.08
CA GLU A 155 0.59 -2.74 -15.67
C GLU A 155 -0.06 -3.62 -14.60
N GLY A 156 0.65 -3.94 -13.51
CA GLY A 156 0.12 -4.71 -12.39
C GLY A 156 -1.03 -4.01 -11.66
N GLN A 157 -0.97 -2.69 -11.49
CA GLN A 157 -2.08 -1.89 -10.94
C GLN A 157 -3.28 -1.90 -11.89
N ALA A 158 -3.05 -1.66 -13.19
CA ALA A 158 -4.11 -1.71 -14.19
C ALA A 158 -4.78 -3.09 -14.23
N GLN A 159 -4.00 -4.18 -14.08
CA GLN A 159 -4.51 -5.55 -13.99
C GLN A 159 -5.43 -5.73 -12.78
N LEU A 160 -4.97 -5.36 -11.58
CA LEU A 160 -5.76 -5.46 -10.35
C LEU A 160 -7.05 -4.65 -10.44
N HIS A 161 -6.96 -3.40 -10.92
CA HIS A 161 -8.12 -2.53 -11.01
C HIS A 161 -9.11 -3.02 -12.07
N ALA A 162 -8.64 -3.52 -13.22
CA ALA A 162 -9.50 -3.99 -14.30
C ALA A 162 -10.20 -5.32 -13.97
N ILE A 163 -9.51 -6.29 -13.36
CA ILE A 163 -10.16 -7.55 -12.94
C ILE A 163 -11.22 -7.28 -11.87
N SER A 164 -10.93 -6.33 -10.97
CA SER A 164 -11.89 -5.88 -9.97
C SER A 164 -13.12 -5.30 -10.64
N TRP A 165 -12.95 -4.31 -11.53
CA TRP A 165 -14.08 -3.71 -12.27
C TRP A 165 -14.90 -4.77 -13.04
N ALA A 166 -14.23 -5.69 -13.74
CA ALA A 166 -14.89 -6.77 -14.46
C ALA A 166 -15.72 -7.67 -13.54
N TYR A 167 -15.19 -7.99 -12.36
CA TYR A 167 -15.92 -8.74 -11.34
C TYR A 167 -17.15 -7.98 -10.86
N LYS A 168 -16.98 -6.71 -10.44
CA LYS A 168 -18.08 -5.84 -9.97
C LYS A 168 -19.20 -5.74 -11.00
N TYR A 169 -18.84 -5.42 -12.25
CA TYR A 169 -19.79 -5.28 -13.35
C TYR A 169 -20.54 -6.60 -13.61
N THR A 170 -19.82 -7.72 -13.72
CA THR A 170 -20.43 -9.02 -14.07
C THR A 170 -21.34 -9.54 -12.96
N ARG A 171 -21.00 -9.26 -11.70
CA ARG A 171 -21.82 -9.64 -10.54
C ARG A 171 -22.94 -8.64 -10.24
N GLY A 172 -23.01 -7.51 -10.93
CA GLY A 172 -24.00 -6.47 -10.69
C GLY A 172 -23.85 -5.80 -9.32
N LEU A 173 -22.63 -5.72 -8.79
CA LEU A 173 -22.36 -5.14 -7.49
C LEU A 173 -22.33 -3.62 -7.57
N LYS A 174 -22.98 -2.96 -6.62
CA LYS A 174 -22.85 -1.50 -6.46
C LYS A 174 -21.53 -1.15 -5.80
N ASN A 175 -21.13 -1.90 -4.77
CA ASN A 175 -19.84 -1.76 -4.11
C ASN A 175 -19.18 -3.14 -3.93
N PHE A 176 -17.85 -3.20 -3.94
CA PHE A 176 -17.13 -4.45 -3.60
C PHE A 176 -17.39 -4.87 -2.17
N HIS A 177 -17.44 -3.90 -1.25
CA HIS A 177 -17.61 -4.18 0.16
C HIS A 177 -18.97 -4.80 0.53
N ASP A 178 -19.93 -4.84 -0.39
CA ASP A 178 -21.18 -5.59 -0.23
C ASP A 178 -20.89 -7.09 -0.08
N ASN A 179 -19.88 -7.60 -0.82
CA ASN A 179 -19.46 -9.00 -0.78
C ASN A 179 -18.14 -9.20 -0.03
N PHE A 180 -17.32 -8.15 0.10
CA PHE A 180 -16.01 -8.19 0.74
C PHE A 180 -15.89 -7.09 1.80
N PRO A 181 -16.54 -7.23 2.97
CA PRO A 181 -16.63 -6.15 3.96
C PRO A 181 -15.28 -5.60 4.44
N PHE A 182 -14.22 -6.41 4.40
CA PHE A 182 -12.85 -6.01 4.75
C PHE A 182 -12.24 -4.99 3.78
N LEU A 183 -12.84 -4.76 2.61
CA LEU A 183 -12.43 -3.69 1.68
C LEU A 183 -13.03 -2.32 2.03
N LYS A 184 -13.94 -2.25 3.01
CA LYS A 184 -14.50 -0.98 3.47
C LYS A 184 -13.55 -0.35 4.48
N MET A 185 -12.99 0.81 4.13
CA MET A 185 -12.31 1.65 5.12
C MET A 185 -13.35 2.25 6.07
N VAL A 186 -13.12 2.09 7.37
CA VAL A 186 -13.88 2.76 8.42
C VAL A 186 -13.10 4.02 8.82
N HIS A 187 -13.72 5.19 8.66
CA HIS A 187 -13.21 6.45 9.19
C HIS A 187 -14.02 6.78 10.45
N ASP A 188 -13.46 6.41 11.61
CA ASP A 188 -13.95 6.82 12.92
C ASP A 188 -13.06 7.91 13.53
N GLU A 189 -13.45 8.42 14.70
CA GLU A 189 -12.76 9.51 15.41
C GLU A 189 -11.32 9.14 15.77
N ASP A 190 -11.07 7.88 16.11
CA ASP A 190 -9.74 7.36 16.43
C ASP A 190 -8.84 7.43 15.19
N MET A 191 -9.36 7.01 14.03
CA MET A 191 -8.65 7.09 12.76
C MET A 191 -8.36 8.52 12.30
N GLU A 192 -9.30 9.44 12.49
CA GLU A 192 -9.05 10.86 12.19
C GLU A 192 -7.94 11.44 13.07
N THR A 193 -7.96 11.12 14.37
CA THR A 193 -6.94 11.56 15.33
C THR A 193 -5.55 11.06 14.92
N ILE A 194 -5.45 9.81 14.49
CA ILE A 194 -4.16 9.22 14.10
C ILE A 194 -3.65 9.80 12.77
N LEU A 195 -4.53 9.97 11.79
CA LEU A 195 -4.18 10.64 10.54
C LEU A 195 -3.72 12.07 10.77
N ASP A 196 -4.31 12.77 11.74
CA ASP A 196 -3.91 14.12 12.14
C ASP A 196 -2.52 14.14 12.82
N ILE A 197 -2.23 13.20 13.73
CA ILE A 197 -0.88 13.04 14.32
C ILE A 197 0.16 12.79 13.23
N LEU A 198 -0.11 11.83 12.34
CA LEU A 198 0.77 11.51 11.22
C LEU A 198 1.00 12.74 10.33
N ASP A 199 -0.07 13.46 9.99
CA ASP A 199 -0.01 14.65 9.14
C ASP A 199 0.82 15.77 9.77
N LYS A 200 0.61 16.05 11.06
CA LYS A 200 1.33 17.09 11.81
C LYS A 200 2.83 16.84 11.86
N GLU A 201 3.24 15.64 12.26
CA GLU A 201 4.66 15.27 12.39
C GLU A 201 5.38 15.22 11.04
N CYS A 202 4.69 14.69 10.03
CA CYS A 202 5.18 14.70 8.65
C CYS A 202 5.30 16.12 8.09
N HIS A 203 4.31 16.98 8.36
CA HIS A 203 4.29 18.37 7.92
C HIS A 203 5.46 19.15 8.48
N TYR A 204 5.69 19.08 9.79
CA TYR A 204 6.84 19.73 10.44
C TYR A 204 8.17 19.33 9.79
N THR A 205 8.32 18.04 9.51
CA THR A 205 9.52 17.50 8.85
C THR A 205 9.66 18.01 7.42
N CYS A 206 8.57 18.02 6.66
CA CYS A 206 8.55 18.55 5.29
C CYS A 206 8.88 20.05 5.26
N GLU A 207 8.33 20.85 6.17
CA GLU A 207 8.58 22.30 6.25
C GLU A 207 10.07 22.58 6.54
N ASN A 208 10.69 21.82 7.44
CA ASN A 208 12.13 21.93 7.71
C ASN A 208 13.00 21.59 6.48
N ILE A 209 12.58 20.63 5.66
CA ILE A 209 13.31 20.20 4.46
C ILE A 209 13.30 21.28 3.38
N VAL A 210 12.17 22.00 3.26
CA VAL A 210 11.95 23.02 2.21
C VAL A 210 12.00 24.45 2.74
N GLN A 211 12.50 24.66 3.96
CA GLN A 211 12.49 25.96 4.65
C GLN A 211 13.14 27.11 3.86
N ASP A 212 14.04 26.78 2.94
CA ASP A 212 14.74 27.73 2.06
C ASP A 212 14.04 27.95 0.70
N ASP A 213 12.91 27.30 0.45
CA ASP A 213 12.06 27.44 -0.72
C ASP A 213 10.70 28.05 -0.34
N TYR A 214 10.55 29.34 -0.63
CA TYR A 214 9.36 30.12 -0.25
C TYR A 214 8.06 29.56 -0.85
N GLU A 215 8.07 29.13 -2.12
CA GLU A 215 6.88 28.61 -2.78
C GLU A 215 6.53 27.21 -2.26
N ALA A 216 7.53 26.36 -2.00
CA ALA A 216 7.30 25.06 -1.38
C ALA A 216 6.72 25.16 0.03
N VAL A 217 7.20 26.09 0.87
CA VAL A 217 6.63 26.35 2.21
C VAL A 217 5.18 26.80 2.10
N LYS A 218 4.87 27.70 1.16
CA LYS A 218 3.50 28.18 0.92
C LYS A 218 2.58 27.05 0.45
N ALA A 219 3.06 26.17 -0.43
CA ALA A 219 2.32 25.01 -0.88
C ALA A 219 2.05 24.00 0.26
N LEU A 220 3.02 23.76 1.14
CA LEU A 220 2.82 22.91 2.32
C LEU A 220 1.77 23.50 3.28
N LYS A 221 1.79 24.82 3.50
CA LYS A 221 0.78 25.50 4.32
C LYS A 221 -0.62 25.39 3.72
N TYR A 222 -0.74 25.50 2.40
CA TYR A 222 -1.99 25.23 1.71
C TYR A 222 -2.46 23.78 1.94
N LEU A 223 -1.60 22.78 1.76
CA LEU A 223 -1.96 21.38 1.97
C LEU A 223 -2.39 21.08 3.41
N SER A 224 -1.87 21.80 4.40
CA SER A 224 -2.31 21.69 5.79
C SER A 224 -3.65 22.37 6.07
N SER A 225 -4.09 23.31 5.21
CA SER A 225 -5.46 23.84 5.27
C SER A 225 -6.51 22.87 4.70
N VAL A 226 -6.06 21.87 3.93
CA VAL A 226 -6.92 20.81 3.38
C VAL A 226 -7.07 19.70 4.42
N ALA A 227 -8.29 19.53 4.95
CA ALA A 227 -8.59 18.56 6.00
C ALA A 227 -8.09 17.13 5.64
N PRO A 228 -7.53 16.35 6.59
CA PRO A 228 -7.10 14.97 6.35
C PRO A 228 -8.20 14.05 5.80
N SER A 229 -9.45 14.30 6.19
CA SER A 229 -10.63 13.59 5.71
C SER A 229 -10.83 13.66 4.19
N VAL A 230 -10.18 14.61 3.50
CA VAL A 230 -10.15 14.69 2.03
C VAL A 230 -9.59 13.40 1.40
N MET A 231 -8.67 12.72 2.09
CA MET A 231 -8.16 11.42 1.67
C MET A 231 -9.25 10.35 1.64
N GLY A 232 -10.13 10.35 2.64
CA GLY A 232 -11.23 9.39 2.78
C GLY A 232 -12.33 9.57 1.74
N LEU A 233 -12.46 10.78 1.18
CA LEU A 233 -13.42 11.04 0.10
C LEU A 233 -13.12 10.20 -1.14
N TYR A 234 -11.83 9.99 -1.46
CA TYR A 234 -11.45 9.15 -2.60
C TYR A 234 -11.68 7.64 -2.38
N PHE A 235 -12.12 7.23 -1.18
CA PHE A 235 -12.49 5.83 -0.91
C PHE A 235 -13.97 5.56 -1.24
N THR A 236 -14.80 6.60 -1.23
CA THR A 236 -16.25 6.50 -1.44
C THR A 236 -16.73 7.28 -2.66
N THR A 237 -15.89 8.15 -3.20
CA THR A 237 -16.16 9.02 -4.33
C THR A 237 -14.93 9.10 -5.22
N ASP A 238 -15.10 9.60 -6.43
CA ASP A 238 -14.02 9.92 -7.38
C ASP A 238 -13.86 11.44 -7.54
N CYS A 239 -14.38 12.19 -6.57
CA CYS A 239 -14.49 13.65 -6.60
C CYS A 239 -14.25 14.26 -5.24
N LEU A 240 -13.68 15.47 -5.22
CA LEU A 240 -13.89 16.35 -4.09
C LEU A 240 -15.30 16.99 -4.15
N PRO A 241 -16.06 17.01 -3.03
CA PRO A 241 -17.25 17.82 -2.87
C PRO A 241 -16.94 19.30 -3.13
N GLY A 242 -17.92 20.03 -3.66
CA GLY A 242 -17.77 21.46 -3.94
C GLY A 242 -17.48 22.33 -2.69
N SER A 243 -17.68 21.76 -1.49
CA SER A 243 -17.47 22.34 -0.17
C SER A 243 -16.02 22.27 0.34
N VAL A 244 -15.09 21.54 -0.31
CA VAL A 244 -13.67 21.56 0.08
C VAL A 244 -13.11 22.97 -0.17
N PRO A 245 -12.76 23.74 0.88
CA PRO A 245 -12.32 25.12 0.71
C PRO A 245 -11.00 25.19 -0.06
N HIS A 246 -10.81 26.31 -0.76
CA HIS A 246 -9.52 26.81 -1.25
C HIS A 246 -8.93 26.12 -2.49
N THR A 247 -9.59 25.12 -3.07
CA THR A 247 -9.24 24.68 -4.44
C THR A 247 -9.76 25.73 -5.43
N LYS A 248 -8.87 26.60 -5.93
CA LYS A 248 -9.22 27.61 -6.95
C LYS A 248 -9.65 26.98 -8.27
N ASP A 249 -9.38 25.69 -8.45
CA ASP A 249 -9.59 24.99 -9.70
C ASP A 249 -10.99 24.37 -9.80
N THR A 250 -11.72 24.80 -10.83
CA THR A 250 -12.97 24.18 -11.29
C THR A 250 -12.77 22.74 -11.77
N ILE A 251 -11.55 22.31 -12.09
CA ILE A 251 -11.19 20.97 -12.57
C ILE A 251 -11.16 19.95 -11.41
N LEU A 252 -10.75 20.35 -10.21
CA LEU A 252 -10.84 19.50 -9.00
C LEU A 252 -12.31 19.16 -8.67
N LYS A 253 -13.22 20.07 -9.04
CA LYS A 253 -14.66 19.89 -8.93
C LYS A 253 -15.21 19.12 -10.14
N ARG A 254 -16.33 18.45 -9.93
CA ARG A 254 -17.06 17.82 -11.03
C ARG A 254 -17.66 18.91 -11.92
N PRO A 255 -17.45 18.91 -13.25
CA PRO A 255 -18.11 19.86 -14.15
C PRO A 255 -19.63 19.68 -14.06
N VAL A 256 -20.37 20.79 -14.00
CA VAL A 256 -21.84 20.79 -14.01
C VAL A 256 -22.40 20.11 -15.26
N GLU A 257 -21.67 20.19 -16.37
CA GLU A 257 -22.01 19.61 -17.67
C GLU A 257 -21.45 18.19 -17.89
N SER A 258 -20.75 17.61 -16.90
CA SER A 258 -20.31 16.21 -17.02
C SER A 258 -21.55 15.33 -17.15
N VAL A 259 -21.59 14.47 -18.18
CA VAL A 259 -22.64 13.46 -18.35
C VAL A 259 -22.82 12.78 -16.99
N GLU A 260 -24.02 12.89 -16.42
CA GLU A 260 -24.32 12.39 -15.09
C GLU A 260 -24.01 10.89 -15.02
N ASN A 261 -22.82 10.55 -14.51
CA ASN A 261 -22.53 9.24 -13.98
C ASN A 261 -22.85 9.28 -12.48
N GLU A 262 -23.91 8.60 -12.05
CA GLU A 262 -24.24 8.47 -10.64
C GLU A 262 -23.20 7.62 -9.88
N GLU A 263 -22.43 6.78 -10.60
CA GLU A 263 -21.47 5.86 -10.00
C GLU A 263 -20.00 6.32 -10.13
N PRO A 264 -19.23 6.30 -9.01
CA PRO A 264 -17.81 6.58 -9.05
C PRO A 264 -17.00 5.44 -9.71
N TRP A 265 -15.88 5.77 -10.33
CA TRP A 265 -14.90 4.75 -10.76
C TRP A 265 -14.26 4.15 -9.51
N THR A 266 -14.65 2.91 -9.15
CA THR A 266 -14.10 2.21 -7.99
C THR A 266 -13.48 0.87 -8.39
N ALA A 267 -12.36 0.56 -7.74
CA ALA A 267 -11.63 -0.70 -7.86
C ALA A 267 -11.16 -1.18 -6.49
N VAL A 268 -10.68 -2.42 -6.42
CA VAL A 268 -9.83 -2.85 -5.31
C VAL A 268 -8.46 -2.22 -5.50
N CYS A 269 -8.12 -1.26 -4.65
CA CYS A 269 -6.82 -0.58 -4.61
C CYS A 269 -5.93 -1.28 -3.59
N HIS A 270 -4.64 -1.45 -3.91
CA HIS A 270 -3.62 -1.91 -2.98
C HIS A 270 -3.48 -0.95 -1.79
N GLY A 271 -3.58 0.36 -2.06
CA GLY A 271 -3.64 1.38 -1.03
C GLY A 271 -2.31 1.83 -0.43
N ALA A 272 -1.23 1.12 -0.74
CA ALA A 272 0.13 1.41 -0.27
C ALA A 272 1.19 0.96 -1.28
N CYS A 273 0.93 1.17 -2.57
CA CYS A 273 1.78 0.64 -3.63
C CYS A 273 3.01 1.55 -3.86
N TRP A 274 4.11 1.31 -3.13
CA TRP A 274 5.41 2.01 -3.31
C TRP A 274 6.58 1.02 -3.25
N THR A 275 7.82 1.49 -3.46
CA THR A 275 9.01 0.67 -3.70
C THR A 275 9.23 -0.48 -2.69
N ASN A 276 8.91 -0.28 -1.41
CA ASN A 276 9.07 -1.33 -0.39
C ASN A 276 7.98 -2.41 -0.43
N SER A 277 6.88 -2.15 -1.11
CA SER A 277 5.75 -3.07 -1.27
C SER A 277 5.79 -3.78 -2.62
N MET A 278 6.95 -3.81 -3.29
CA MET A 278 7.14 -4.37 -4.63
C MET A 278 8.42 -5.20 -4.70
N LEU A 279 8.29 -6.48 -5.02
CA LEU A 279 9.42 -7.34 -5.36
C LEU A 279 9.50 -7.55 -6.87
N PHE A 280 10.72 -7.55 -7.41
CA PHE A 280 10.97 -7.70 -8.84
C PHE A 280 11.82 -8.93 -9.12
N ARG A 281 11.47 -9.63 -10.19
CA ARG A 281 12.29 -10.68 -10.80
C ARG A 281 12.94 -10.14 -12.07
N TYR A 282 14.15 -10.59 -12.34
CA TYR A 282 14.98 -10.08 -13.43
C TYR A 282 15.28 -11.19 -14.43
N ASP A 283 15.41 -10.79 -15.68
CA ASP A 283 16.01 -11.63 -16.70
C ASP A 283 17.52 -11.73 -16.46
N GLU A 284 18.05 -12.95 -16.36
CA GLU A 284 19.45 -13.19 -16.00
C GLU A 284 20.43 -12.70 -17.07
N VAL A 285 19.99 -12.59 -18.33
CA VAL A 285 20.85 -12.20 -19.46
C VAL A 285 20.91 -10.69 -19.62
N THR A 286 19.76 -10.03 -19.62
CA THR A 286 19.63 -8.59 -19.86
C THR A 286 19.70 -7.75 -18.59
N GLY A 287 19.48 -8.36 -17.43
CA GLY A 287 19.38 -7.67 -16.14
C GLY A 287 18.14 -6.79 -15.99
N LYS A 288 17.21 -6.84 -16.94
CA LYS A 288 15.96 -6.05 -16.91
C LYS A 288 14.92 -6.70 -16.00
N PRO A 289 14.08 -5.92 -15.31
CA PRO A 289 12.96 -6.48 -14.58
C PRO A 289 11.96 -7.07 -15.57
N ILE A 290 11.42 -8.24 -15.25
CA ILE A 290 10.47 -8.99 -16.10
C ILE A 290 9.17 -9.33 -15.39
N GLN A 291 9.11 -9.15 -14.07
CA GLN A 291 7.91 -9.39 -13.29
C GLN A 291 7.96 -8.59 -12.00
N VAL A 292 6.79 -8.09 -11.59
CA VAL A 292 6.58 -7.47 -10.28
C VAL A 292 5.59 -8.31 -9.47
N VAL A 293 5.79 -8.33 -8.16
CA VAL A 293 4.83 -8.86 -7.17
C VAL A 293 4.66 -7.81 -6.08
N PHE A 294 3.42 -7.44 -5.81
CA PHE A 294 3.00 -6.54 -4.74
C PHE A 294 2.82 -7.30 -3.42
N VAL A 295 3.28 -6.71 -2.34
CA VAL A 295 3.19 -7.24 -0.97
C VAL A 295 2.66 -6.17 -0.01
N ASP A 296 2.42 -6.51 1.26
CA ASP A 296 1.84 -5.62 2.25
C ASP A 296 0.45 -5.11 1.85
N LEU A 297 -0.48 -6.06 1.69
CA LEU A 297 -1.87 -5.80 1.27
C LEU A 297 -2.77 -5.32 2.43
N GLN A 298 -2.15 -4.82 3.49
CA GLN A 298 -2.76 -4.39 4.76
C GLN A 298 -3.64 -3.13 4.62
N LEU A 299 -3.41 -2.31 3.59
CA LEU A 299 -4.21 -1.12 3.28
C LEU A 299 -5.13 -1.30 2.05
N THR A 300 -5.34 -2.56 1.64
CA THR A 300 -6.20 -2.89 0.50
C THR A 300 -7.63 -2.49 0.80
N ARG A 301 -8.27 -1.81 -0.15
CA ARG A 301 -9.60 -1.25 0.04
C ARG A 301 -10.31 -1.05 -1.29
N GLU A 302 -11.61 -0.84 -1.23
CA GLU A 302 -12.33 -0.23 -2.34
C GLU A 302 -12.05 1.28 -2.38
N GLY A 303 -11.80 1.82 -3.58
CA GLY A 303 -11.64 3.27 -3.77
C GLY A 303 -11.35 3.66 -5.21
N ASP A 304 -11.06 4.93 -5.43
CA ASP A 304 -10.63 5.46 -6.73
C ASP A 304 -9.30 4.81 -7.15
N PRO A 305 -9.21 4.16 -8.33
CA PRO A 305 -7.97 3.54 -8.81
C PRO A 305 -6.80 4.53 -8.93
N PHE A 306 -7.07 5.82 -9.12
CA PHE A 306 -6.05 6.84 -9.19
C PHE A 306 -5.39 7.14 -7.84
N THR A 307 -5.94 6.69 -6.71
CA THR A 307 -5.25 6.81 -5.42
C THR A 307 -3.96 5.99 -5.43
N ASP A 308 -3.99 4.79 -6.02
CA ASP A 308 -2.80 3.94 -6.16
C ASP A 308 -1.81 4.53 -7.17
N VAL A 309 -2.31 4.97 -8.34
CA VAL A 309 -1.47 5.51 -9.41
C VAL A 309 -0.76 6.80 -8.93
N THR A 310 -1.48 7.72 -8.30
CA THR A 310 -0.89 8.95 -7.78
C THR A 310 0.07 8.68 -6.62
N TYR A 311 -0.27 7.77 -5.70
CA TYR A 311 0.64 7.38 -4.62
C TYR A 311 1.96 6.82 -5.17
N THR A 312 1.89 5.84 -6.08
CA THR A 312 3.08 5.22 -6.69
C THR A 312 3.95 6.24 -7.41
N LEU A 313 3.33 7.11 -8.23
CA LEU A 313 4.07 8.07 -9.03
C LEU A 313 4.67 9.17 -8.16
N TYR A 314 3.91 9.81 -7.28
CA TYR A 314 4.41 10.97 -6.53
C TYR A 314 5.34 10.59 -5.38
N CYS A 315 5.12 9.45 -4.71
CA CYS A 315 6.02 8.98 -3.65
C CYS A 315 7.28 8.28 -4.20
N GLY A 316 7.17 7.65 -5.38
CA GLY A 316 8.23 6.84 -5.95
C GLY A 316 9.18 7.56 -6.92
N THR A 317 8.73 8.63 -7.58
CA THR A 317 9.46 9.26 -8.70
C THR A 317 9.88 10.70 -8.43
N THR A 318 10.89 11.16 -9.15
CA THR A 318 11.25 12.58 -9.24
C THR A 318 10.36 13.29 -10.26
N ARG A 319 10.32 14.62 -10.18
CA ARG A 319 9.62 15.44 -11.19
C ARG A 319 10.19 15.21 -12.59
N GLU A 320 11.52 15.14 -12.72
CA GLU A 320 12.18 14.91 -14.00
C GLU A 320 11.70 13.62 -14.67
N PHE A 321 11.57 12.54 -13.90
CA PHE A 321 11.04 11.27 -14.39
C PHE A 321 9.60 11.44 -14.91
N ARG A 322 8.72 12.10 -14.15
CA ARG A 322 7.32 12.32 -14.55
C ARG A 322 7.21 13.21 -15.78
N THR A 323 8.00 14.27 -15.88
CA THR A 323 8.05 15.13 -17.08
C THR A 323 8.37 14.31 -18.33
N LYS A 324 9.25 13.31 -18.24
CA LYS A 324 9.64 12.47 -19.37
C LYS A 324 8.67 11.33 -19.66
N HIS A 325 8.06 10.73 -18.62
CA HIS A 325 7.44 9.41 -18.74
C HIS A 325 5.97 9.33 -18.32
N LEU A 326 5.40 10.35 -17.65
CA LEU A 326 4.06 10.31 -17.09
C LEU A 326 3.00 9.91 -18.13
N THR A 327 2.97 10.59 -19.28
CA THR A 327 2.00 10.28 -20.34
C THR A 327 2.12 8.85 -20.85
N SER A 328 3.34 8.33 -20.99
CA SER A 328 3.56 6.95 -21.45
C SER A 328 3.06 5.92 -20.43
N MET A 329 3.24 6.17 -19.13
CA MET A 329 2.71 5.32 -18.07
C MET A 329 1.18 5.37 -18.00
N LEU A 330 0.60 6.56 -18.13
CA LEU A 330 -0.86 6.72 -18.15
C LEU A 330 -1.50 6.04 -19.37
N ASN A 331 -0.85 6.12 -20.54
CA ASN A 331 -1.28 5.37 -21.73
C ASN A 331 -1.20 3.86 -21.49
N LEU A 332 -0.10 3.35 -20.92
CA LEU A 332 0.04 1.93 -20.59
C LEU A 332 -1.08 1.47 -19.65
N TYR A 333 -1.36 2.22 -18.59
CA TYR A 333 -2.48 1.93 -17.70
C TYR A 333 -3.80 1.86 -18.46
N PHE A 334 -4.10 2.90 -19.25
CA PHE A 334 -5.36 3.02 -20.00
C PHE A 334 -5.54 1.86 -20.98
N ASP A 335 -4.49 1.51 -21.72
CA ASP A 335 -4.49 0.42 -22.70
C ASP A 335 -4.65 -0.94 -22.02
N THR A 336 -3.89 -1.22 -20.96
CA THR A 336 -3.99 -2.48 -20.20
C THR A 336 -5.38 -2.64 -19.61
N PHE A 337 -5.93 -1.60 -18.96
CA PHE A 337 -7.28 -1.63 -18.41
C PHE A 337 -8.33 -1.91 -19.49
N THR A 338 -8.21 -1.23 -20.64
CA THR A 338 -9.11 -1.40 -21.78
C THR A 338 -9.03 -2.82 -22.36
N GLN A 339 -7.84 -3.37 -22.50
CA GLN A 339 -7.62 -4.72 -23.02
C GLN A 339 -8.21 -5.78 -22.09
N ILE A 340 -8.06 -5.61 -20.77
CA ILE A 340 -8.61 -6.55 -19.78
C ILE A 340 -10.14 -6.48 -19.77
N CYS A 341 -10.75 -5.29 -19.84
CA CYS A 341 -12.21 -5.19 -19.96
C CYS A 341 -12.73 -5.94 -21.20
N LYS A 342 -12.05 -5.79 -22.36
CA LYS A 342 -12.36 -6.54 -23.59
C LYS A 342 -12.20 -8.04 -23.40
N HIS A 343 -11.15 -8.48 -22.71
CA HIS A 343 -10.88 -9.89 -22.41
C HIS A 343 -12.01 -10.53 -21.59
N PHE A 344 -12.55 -9.81 -20.61
CA PHE A 344 -13.71 -10.22 -19.82
C PHE A 344 -15.06 -9.97 -20.50
N SER A 345 -15.08 -9.41 -21.72
CA SER A 345 -16.30 -9.03 -22.43
C SER A 345 -17.21 -8.07 -21.65
N VAL A 346 -16.61 -7.18 -20.86
CA VAL A 346 -17.29 -6.10 -20.12
C VAL A 346 -16.96 -4.74 -20.72
N PRO A 347 -17.84 -3.73 -20.63
CA PRO A 347 -17.47 -2.36 -20.94
C PRO A 347 -16.41 -1.88 -19.94
N CYS A 348 -15.56 -0.94 -20.36
CA CYS A 348 -14.80 -0.13 -19.40
C CYS A 348 -15.74 0.71 -18.54
N TYR A 349 -15.19 1.47 -17.59
CA TYR A 349 -16.01 2.37 -16.78
C TYR A 349 -16.90 3.28 -17.66
N PRO A 350 -18.08 3.69 -17.17
CA PRO A 350 -18.89 4.64 -17.92
C PRO A 350 -18.12 5.94 -18.15
N GLY A 351 -18.24 6.49 -19.37
CA GLY A 351 -17.50 7.67 -19.80
C GLY A 351 -16.01 7.43 -20.11
N TRP A 352 -15.55 6.17 -20.16
CA TRP A 352 -14.15 5.83 -20.44
C TRP A 352 -13.67 6.42 -21.78
N SER A 353 -12.86 7.46 -21.68
CA SER A 353 -12.17 8.12 -22.78
C SER A 353 -10.82 8.64 -22.27
N TRP A 354 -9.87 8.87 -23.17
CA TRP A 354 -8.56 9.39 -22.78
C TRP A 354 -8.65 10.78 -22.12
N GLU A 355 -9.59 11.61 -22.56
CA GLU A 355 -9.81 12.94 -21.99
C GLU A 355 -10.35 12.86 -20.56
N GLU A 356 -11.38 12.03 -20.34
CA GLU A 356 -11.95 11.83 -19.01
C GLU A 356 -10.96 11.16 -18.06
N PHE A 357 -10.18 10.19 -18.55
CA PHE A 357 -9.13 9.52 -17.80
C PHE A 357 -8.08 10.52 -17.30
N LYS A 358 -7.54 11.37 -18.19
CA LYS A 358 -6.58 12.42 -17.82
C LYS A 358 -7.19 13.41 -16.82
N ARG A 359 -8.45 13.80 -17.02
CA ARG A 359 -9.15 14.73 -16.13
C ARG A 359 -9.25 14.14 -14.72
N ARG A 360 -9.67 12.87 -14.59
CA ARG A 360 -9.77 12.18 -13.29
C ARG A 360 -8.41 11.98 -12.64
N PHE A 361 -7.40 11.58 -13.40
CA PHE A 361 -6.02 11.51 -12.88
C PHE A 361 -5.55 12.86 -12.34
N HIS A 362 -5.78 13.95 -13.08
CA HIS A 362 -5.42 15.31 -12.65
C HIS A 362 -6.13 15.68 -11.34
N ARG A 363 -7.40 15.28 -11.15
CA ARG A 363 -8.13 15.50 -9.90
C ARG A 363 -7.52 14.75 -8.73
N ALA A 364 -7.20 13.50 -8.93
CA ALA A 364 -6.55 12.66 -7.92
C ALA A 364 -5.15 13.15 -7.53
N LYS A 365 -4.53 14.11 -8.26
CA LYS A 365 -3.25 14.70 -7.84
C LYS A 365 -3.30 15.35 -6.46
N ILE A 366 -4.47 15.83 -5.99
CA ILE A 366 -4.61 16.31 -4.61
C ILE A 366 -4.38 15.19 -3.57
N TYR A 367 -4.79 13.97 -3.88
CA TYR A 367 -4.47 12.79 -3.07
C TYR A 367 -2.96 12.55 -3.09
N GLY A 368 -2.35 12.56 -4.28
CA GLY A 368 -0.90 12.52 -4.45
C GLY A 368 -0.16 13.56 -3.59
N ALA A 369 -0.64 14.81 -3.60
CA ALA A 369 -0.06 15.91 -2.83
C ALA A 369 -0.13 15.70 -1.32
N ARG A 370 -1.25 15.18 -0.82
CA ARG A 370 -1.37 14.80 0.60
C ARG A 370 -0.46 13.63 0.95
N THR A 371 -0.35 12.61 0.09
CA THR A 371 0.51 11.44 0.36
C THR A 371 2.00 11.75 0.27
N VAL A 372 2.42 12.72 -0.56
CA VAL A 372 3.82 13.16 -0.59
C VAL A 372 4.28 13.70 0.75
N LYS A 373 3.39 14.28 1.57
CA LYS A 373 3.73 14.68 2.95
C LYS A 373 4.19 13.49 3.80
N THR A 374 3.72 12.27 3.54
CA THR A 374 4.10 11.07 4.33
C THR A 374 5.46 10.48 3.91
N LEU A 375 6.14 11.06 2.91
CA LEU A 375 7.46 10.61 2.47
C LEU A 375 8.51 10.50 3.59
N PRO A 376 8.55 11.36 4.63
CA PRO A 376 9.50 11.18 5.72
C PRO A 376 9.37 9.83 6.45
N VAL A 377 8.14 9.33 6.61
CA VAL A 377 7.88 8.01 7.20
C VAL A 377 8.24 6.89 6.24
N CYS A 378 7.95 7.05 4.94
CA CYS A 378 8.32 6.10 3.90
C CYS A 378 9.85 5.99 3.73
N LEU A 379 10.56 7.12 3.64
CA LEU A 379 11.99 7.22 3.36
C LEU A 379 12.85 7.34 4.63
N LYS A 380 12.47 6.64 5.70
CA LYS A 380 13.29 6.58 6.91
C LYS A 380 14.66 5.94 6.62
N THR A 381 15.74 6.60 7.03
CA THR A 381 17.12 6.10 6.93
C THR A 381 17.42 5.12 8.06
N HIS A 382 17.91 3.91 7.74
CA HIS A 382 18.44 2.99 8.76
C HIS A 382 19.79 3.45 9.26
N CYS A 383 20.03 3.24 10.54
CA CYS A 383 21.38 3.23 11.09
C CYS A 383 22.04 1.91 10.68
N HIS A 384 23.21 1.95 10.02
CA HIS A 384 24.09 0.78 10.02
C HIS A 384 24.42 0.45 11.48
N SER A 385 23.94 -0.70 11.97
CA SER A 385 24.40 -1.42 13.16
C SER A 385 24.97 -0.55 14.30
N GLN A 386 24.12 -0.08 15.19
CA GLN A 386 24.42 0.01 16.63
C GLN A 386 23.12 0.34 17.36
N GLN A 387 22.69 -0.63 18.19
CA GLN A 387 21.69 -0.51 19.24
C GLN A 387 20.64 0.60 18.99
N VAL A 388 19.55 0.23 18.30
CA VAL A 388 18.26 0.74 18.79
C VAL A 388 18.22 0.20 20.21
N VAL A 389 18.45 1.09 21.18
CA VAL A 389 18.23 0.81 22.58
C VAL A 389 16.85 0.18 22.62
N ASN A 390 16.77 -1.07 23.09
CA ASN A 390 15.52 -1.69 23.46
C ASN A 390 14.77 -0.63 24.30
N LEU A 391 13.73 -0.03 23.73
CA LEU A 391 12.77 0.75 24.51
C LEU A 391 12.04 -0.15 25.53
N GLU A 392 12.34 -1.46 25.51
CA GLU A 392 11.97 -2.46 26.52
C GLU A 392 12.93 -2.52 27.73
N GLU A 393 14.14 -1.93 27.69
CA GLU A 393 15.12 -2.04 28.80
C GLU A 393 15.25 -0.79 29.70
N SER A 394 14.55 0.30 29.40
CA SER A 394 14.37 1.41 30.35
C SER A 394 12.97 1.39 30.94
N GLY A 395 12.70 0.37 31.75
CA GLY A 395 11.39 0.19 32.37
C GLY A 395 11.35 -0.81 33.51
N ASP A 396 12.49 -1.14 34.14
CA ASP A 396 12.49 -1.89 35.40
C ASP A 396 12.19 -0.92 36.57
N SER A 397 10.96 -0.42 36.55
CA SER A 397 10.22 0.22 37.66
C SER A 397 8.89 0.75 37.10
N ARG A 398 8.06 -0.12 36.54
CA ARG A 398 6.65 0.22 36.30
C ARG A 398 5.96 0.34 37.66
N ASN A 399 5.79 1.56 38.13
CA ASN A 399 4.67 1.89 39.00
C ASN A 399 3.39 1.62 38.21
N GLU A 400 2.54 0.74 38.74
CA GLU A 400 1.27 0.28 38.14
C GLU A 400 0.17 1.37 38.08
N ASN A 401 0.50 2.65 37.87
CA ASN A 401 -0.50 3.73 37.87
C ASN A 401 -0.14 4.89 36.91
N VAL A 402 -0.01 4.61 35.62
CA VAL A 402 -0.14 5.65 34.58
C VAL A 402 -0.90 5.05 33.40
N ASP A 403 -2.14 5.48 33.22
CA ASP A 403 -2.87 5.35 31.96
C ASP A 403 -2.10 6.17 30.91
N ASN A 404 -1.16 5.55 30.20
CA ASN A 404 -0.56 6.16 29.01
C ASN A 404 -1.56 6.02 27.87
N ASP A 405 -2.00 7.15 27.31
CA ASP A 405 -2.94 7.21 26.20
C ASP A 405 -2.32 6.60 24.93
N GLU A 406 -3.04 5.73 24.21
CA GLU A 406 -2.55 5.05 23.00
C GLU A 406 -2.09 6.05 21.92
N GLY A 407 -2.66 7.27 21.93
CA GLY A 407 -2.25 8.38 21.07
C GLY A 407 -0.84 8.92 21.33
N ASP A 408 -0.35 8.86 22.58
CA ASP A 408 0.97 9.38 22.96
C ASP A 408 2.09 8.46 22.45
N GLU A 409 1.91 7.14 22.56
CA GLU A 409 2.88 6.17 22.02
C GLU A 409 2.98 6.25 20.49
N PHE A 410 1.85 6.42 19.79
CA PHE A 410 1.85 6.57 18.34
C PHE A 410 2.54 7.87 17.91
N SER A 411 2.29 8.98 18.62
CA SER A 411 2.95 10.26 18.37
C SER A 411 4.47 10.15 18.47
N GLU A 412 4.98 9.52 19.55
CA GLU A 412 6.42 9.30 19.73
C GLU A 412 7.01 8.37 18.66
N LEU A 413 6.26 7.34 18.25
CA LEU A 413 6.66 6.50 17.12
C LEU A 413 6.82 7.33 15.84
N VAL A 414 5.82 8.13 15.45
CA VAL A 414 5.89 8.93 14.22
C VAL A 414 7.06 9.92 14.29
N LYS A 415 7.23 10.63 15.41
CA LYS A 415 8.40 11.50 15.64
C LYS A 415 9.72 10.76 15.44
N SER A 416 9.83 9.54 15.98
CA SER A 416 11.06 8.74 15.82
C SER A 416 11.36 8.39 14.36
N LEU A 417 10.31 8.13 13.56
CA LEU A 417 10.41 7.79 12.15
C LEU A 417 10.81 9.00 11.30
N THR A 418 10.33 10.19 11.66
CA THR A 418 10.57 11.42 10.88
C THR A 418 11.87 12.16 11.25
N LYS A 419 12.32 12.08 12.51
CA LYS A 419 13.47 12.84 13.06
C LYS A 419 14.78 12.75 12.27
N ARG A 420 15.00 11.68 11.50
CA ARG A 420 16.21 11.45 10.69
C ARG A 420 15.98 11.44 9.18
N ALA A 421 14.73 11.52 8.72
CA ALA A 421 14.39 11.55 7.30
C ALA A 421 14.95 12.79 6.58
N VAL A 422 15.13 13.90 7.33
CA VAL A 422 15.61 15.22 6.85
C VAL A 422 16.97 15.17 6.13
N ILE A 423 17.77 14.12 6.33
CA ILE A 423 19.16 14.07 5.86
C ILE A 423 19.28 13.53 4.43
N HIS A 424 18.26 12.83 3.89
CA HIS A 424 18.41 12.15 2.60
C HIS A 424 18.04 13.04 1.39
N PRO A 425 18.96 13.26 0.41
CA PRO A 425 18.69 14.13 -0.74
C PRO A 425 17.47 13.74 -1.57
N ALA A 426 17.23 12.44 -1.74
CA ALA A 426 16.06 11.93 -2.48
C ALA A 426 14.71 12.38 -1.89
N LEU A 427 14.63 12.58 -0.57
CA LEU A 427 13.40 13.08 0.06
C LEU A 427 13.13 14.52 -0.36
N ARG A 428 14.14 15.39 -0.27
CA ARG A 428 14.03 16.79 -0.69
C ARG A 428 13.69 16.91 -2.17
N GLU A 429 14.39 16.17 -3.03
CA GLU A 429 14.18 16.20 -4.48
C GLU A 429 12.74 15.79 -4.87
N ARG A 430 12.23 14.69 -4.30
CA ARG A 430 10.87 14.23 -4.60
C ARG A 430 9.82 15.18 -4.04
N LEU A 431 10.02 15.68 -2.82
CA LEU A 431 9.11 16.62 -2.17
C LEU A 431 9.02 17.94 -2.93
N THR A 432 10.13 18.62 -3.17
CA THR A 432 10.13 19.92 -3.88
C THR A 432 9.65 19.76 -5.32
N GLY A 433 10.07 18.68 -6.00
CA GLY A 433 9.63 18.37 -7.35
C GLY A 433 8.12 18.13 -7.45
N ALA A 434 7.53 17.42 -6.49
CA ALA A 434 6.09 17.21 -6.43
C ALA A 434 5.34 18.51 -6.11
N LEU A 435 5.76 19.26 -5.09
CA LEU A 435 5.14 20.54 -4.72
C LEU A 435 5.13 21.53 -5.89
N GLN A 436 6.25 21.67 -6.60
CA GLN A 436 6.32 22.55 -7.76
C GLN A 436 5.41 22.07 -8.90
N GLU A 437 5.32 20.76 -9.14
CA GLU A 437 4.39 20.22 -10.14
C GLU A 437 2.93 20.52 -9.79
N PHE A 438 2.54 20.38 -8.52
CA PHE A 438 1.19 20.70 -8.07
C PHE A 438 0.86 22.20 -8.19
N ILE A 439 1.83 23.09 -7.95
CA ILE A 439 1.68 24.53 -8.20
C ILE A 439 1.47 24.78 -9.70
N ASP A 440 2.34 24.22 -10.55
CA ASP A 440 2.32 24.44 -11.99
C ASP A 440 1.02 23.91 -12.64
N ASP A 441 0.51 22.80 -12.09
CA ASP A 441 -0.75 22.19 -12.51
C ASP A 441 -1.99 22.85 -11.90
N GLY A 442 -1.86 23.83 -11.01
CA GLY A 442 -2.98 24.54 -10.39
C GLY A 442 -3.72 23.74 -9.30
N ILE A 443 -3.12 22.69 -8.77
CA ILE A 443 -3.66 21.86 -7.68
C ILE A 443 -3.58 22.59 -6.33
N ILE A 444 -2.55 23.42 -6.12
CA ILE A 444 -2.20 24.13 -4.87
C ILE A 444 -2.11 25.64 -5.10
#